data_AF-A8UWZ9-F1
#
_entry.id   AF-A8UWZ9-F1
#
_cell.length_a   1.000
_cell.length_b   1.000
_cell.length_c   1.000
_cell.angle_alpha   90.00
_cell.angle_beta   90.00
_cell.angle_gamma   90.00
#
_symmetry.space_group_name_H-M   'P 1'
#
loop_
_entity.id
_entity.type
_entity.pdbx_description
1 polymer ?
#
loop_
_entity_poly.entity_id
_entity_poly.type
_entity_poly.pdbx_seq_one_letter_code
_entity_poly.pdbx_strand_id
1 'polypeptide(L)' 'MPAKNPRVNVVVDNELFEVLKALAEERGESISSVVRRYIELGLSLAEDIGLAKVGEERLKTLRKEKTLTHEEVWD' A
#
# COMPACT_ATOMS: atom_id res chain seq x y z
N MET A 1 12.30 20.45 21.02
CA MET A 1 12.88 19.56 19.99
C MET A 1 11.74 19.10 19.10
N PRO A 2 11.78 19.31 17.78
CA PRO A 2 10.84 18.61 16.91
C PRO A 2 11.06 17.10 17.13
N ALA A 3 10.00 16.37 17.40
CA ALA A 3 10.09 14.95 17.73
C ALA A 3 10.78 14.20 16.57
N LYS A 4 11.72 13.30 16.91
CA LYS A 4 12.50 12.49 15.96
C LYS A 4 11.65 11.73 14.93
N ASN A 5 10.38 11.47 15.26
CA ASN A 5 9.42 10.79 14.39
C ASN A 5 8.16 11.64 14.18
N PRO A 6 7.70 11.83 12.93
CA PRO A 6 6.42 12.48 12.67
C PRO A 6 5.29 11.66 13.29
N ARG A 7 4.29 12.34 13.86
CA ARG A 7 3.13 11.73 14.50
C ARG A 7 1.87 12.13 13.76
N VAL A 8 0.99 11.16 13.52
CA VAL A 8 -0.35 11.38 12.96
C VAL A 8 -1.35 10.96 14.02
N ASN A 9 -2.24 11.89 14.40
CA ASN A 9 -3.38 11.58 15.27
C ASN A 9 -4.61 11.41 14.39
N VAL A 10 -5.33 10.30 14.56
CA VAL A 10 -6.53 9.98 13.77
C VAL A 10 -7.67 9.74 14.74
N VAL A 11 -8.81 10.38 14.50
CA VAL A 11 -10.05 10.10 15.22
C VAL A 11 -10.74 8.95 14.48
N VAL A 12 -11.12 7.92 15.23
CA VAL A 12 -11.88 6.76 14.75
C VAL A 12 -13.17 6.64 15.55
N ASP A 13 -14.20 6.03 14.97
CA ASP A 13 -15.39 5.66 15.72
C ASP A 13 -15.13 4.46 16.65
N ASN A 14 -16.09 4.19 17.53
CA ASN A 14 -15.97 3.12 18.53
C ASN A 14 -15.89 1.72 17.88
N GLU A 15 -16.61 1.50 16.78
CA GLU A 15 -16.65 0.20 16.11
C GLU A 15 -15.28 -0.14 15.53
N LEU A 16 -14.68 0.82 14.81
CA LEU A 16 -13.33 0.69 14.27
C LEU A 16 -12.29 0.56 15.37
N PHE A 17 -12.43 1.30 16.48
CA PHE A 17 -11.51 1.17 17.60
C PHE A 17 -11.53 -0.24 18.21
N GLU A 18 -12.71 -0.83 18.45
CA GLU A 18 -12.82 -2.19 19.00
C GLU A 18 -12.25 -3.24 18.03
N VAL A 19 -12.45 -3.08 16.72
CA VAL A 19 -11.82 -3.95 15.71
C VAL A 19 -10.30 -3.85 15.78
N LEU A 20 -9.74 -2.64 15.79
CA LEU A 20 -8.29 -2.42 15.88
C LEU A 20 -7.70 -2.99 17.17
N LYS A 21 -8.43 -2.88 18.28
CA LYS A 21 -8.04 -3.43 19.57
C LYS A 21 -8.03 -4.96 19.56
N ALA A 22 -9.09 -5.60 19.06
CA ALA A 22 -9.14 -7.06 18.95
C ALA A 22 -8.01 -7.61 18.07
N LEU A 23 -7.71 -6.95 16.94
CA LEU A 23 -6.60 -7.32 16.07
C LEU A 23 -5.23 -7.16 16.75
N ALA A 24 -5.06 -6.12 17.57
CA ALA A 24 -3.84 -5.91 18.33
C ALA A 24 -3.64 -6.99 19.38
N GLU A 25 -4.70 -7.35 20.11
CA GLU A 25 -4.70 -8.44 21.10
C GLU A 25 -4.39 -9.79 20.46
N GLU A 26 -5.05 -10.14 19.34
CA GLU A 26 -4.82 -11.38 18.60
C GLU A 26 -3.36 -11.52 18.14
N ARG A 27 -2.74 -10.40 17.73
CA ARG A 27 -1.37 -10.37 17.18
C ARG A 27 -0.29 -10.18 18.24
N GLY A 28 -0.65 -9.86 19.48
CA GLY A 28 0.32 -9.46 20.51
C GLY A 28 1.09 -8.18 20.15
N GLU A 29 0.49 -7.30 19.36
CA GLU A 29 1.08 -6.02 18.91
C GLU A 29 0.39 -4.82 19.58
N SER A 30 0.98 -3.63 19.47
CA SER A 30 0.30 -2.40 19.89
C SER A 30 -0.75 -1.97 18.85
N ILE A 31 -1.83 -1.30 19.29
CA ILE A 31 -2.83 -0.73 18.37
C ILE A 31 -2.17 0.20 17.35
N SER A 32 -1.19 1.02 17.77
CA SER A 32 -0.45 1.90 16.85
C SER A 32 0.32 1.13 15.78
N SER A 33 0.89 -0.04 16.11
CA SER A 33 1.56 -0.91 15.14
C SER A 33 0.58 -1.47 14.12
N VAL A 34 -0.59 -1.92 14.59
CA VAL A 34 -1.68 -2.42 13.73
C VAL A 34 -2.17 -1.32 12.79
N VAL A 35 -2.48 -0.14 13.33
CA VAL A 35 -2.90 1.03 12.53
C VAL A 35 -1.86 1.40 11.49
N ARG A 36 -0.58 1.50 11.88
CA ARG A 36 0.52 1.80 10.95
C ARG A 36 0.57 0.78 9.81
N ARG A 37 0.48 -0.52 10.12
CA ARG A 37 0.50 -1.59 9.12
C ARG A 37 -0.65 -1.46 8.12
N TYR A 38 -1.87 -1.17 8.59
CA TYR A 38 -3.01 -0.99 7.69
C TYR A 38 -2.91 0.27 6.84
N ILE A 39 -2.33 1.36 7.37
CA ILE A 39 -2.02 2.55 6.57
C ILE A 39 -1.02 2.20 5.46
N GLU A 40 0.06 1.49 5.78
CA GLU A 40 1.06 1.05 4.79
C GLU A 40 0.42 0.15 3.73
N LEU A 41 -0.40 -0.82 4.14
CA LEU A 41 -1.13 -1.69 3.22
C LEU A 41 -2.08 -0.90 2.32
N GLY A 42 -2.83 0.06 2.86
CA GLY A 42 -3.73 0.91 2.09
C GLY A 42 -3.00 1.73 1.03
N LEU A 43 -1.80 2.25 1.37
CA LEU A 43 -0.94 2.96 0.42
C LEU A 43 -0.42 2.03 -0.68
N SER A 44 0.03 0.82 -0.34
CA SER A 44 0.46 -0.17 -1.34
C SER A 44 -0.67 -0.56 -2.30
N LEU A 45 -1.89 -0.79 -1.79
CA LEU A 45 -3.05 -1.09 -2.64
C LEU A 45 -3.41 0.07 -3.57
N ALA A 46 -3.29 1.32 -3.08
CA ALA A 46 -3.52 2.50 -3.91
C ALA A 46 -2.46 2.63 -5.02
N GLU A 47 -1.20 2.30 -4.72
CA GLU A 47 -0.12 2.24 -5.69
C GLU A 47 -0.37 1.16 -6.75
N ASP A 48 -0.76 -0.05 -6.35
CA ASP A 48 -1.08 -1.14 -7.27
C ASP A 48 -2.18 -0.74 -8.26
N ILE A 49 -3.23 -0.06 -7.78
CA ILE A 49 -4.30 0.48 -8.64
C ILE A 49 -3.72 1.52 -9.62
N GLY A 50 -2.80 2.37 -9.17
CA GLY A 50 -2.12 3.35 -10.01
C GLY A 50 -1.28 2.68 -11.11
N LEU A 51 -0.47 1.69 -10.74
CA LEU A 51 0.40 0.95 -11.67
C LEU A 51 -0.41 0.12 -12.67
N ALA A 52 -1.52 -0.49 -12.24
CA ALA A 52 -2.43 -1.20 -13.12
C ALA A 52 -2.97 -0.28 -14.23
N LYS A 53 -3.42 0.94 -13.88
CA LYS A 53 -3.87 1.94 -14.85
C LYS A 53 -2.77 2.32 -15.85
N VAL A 54 -1.54 2.52 -15.38
CA VAL A 54 -0.40 2.80 -16.27
C VAL A 54 -0.16 1.63 -17.24
N GLY A 55 -0.27 0.39 -16.76
CA GLY A 55 -0.19 -0.81 -17.58
C GLY A 55 -1.28 -0.87 -18.64
N GLU A 56 -2.53 -0.62 -18.25
CA GLU A 56 -3.69 -0.59 -19.16
C GLU A 56 -3.52 0.45 -20.28
N GLU A 57 -3.07 1.67 -19.96
CA GLU A 57 -2.83 2.71 -20.98
C GLU A 57 -1.72 2.31 -21.97
N ARG A 58 -0.66 1.66 -21.48
CA ARG A 58 0.39 1.13 -22.35
C ARG A 58 -0.13 0.02 -23.25
N LEU A 59 -0.96 -0.89 -22.73
CA LEU A 59 -1.56 -1.97 -23.50
C LEU A 59 -2.44 -1.45 -24.65
N LYS A 60 -3.20 -0.37 -24.44
CA LYS A 60 -4.04 0.24 -25.48
C LYS A 60 -3.26 0.68 -26.71
N THR A 61 -2.00 1.06 -26.55
CA THR A 61 -1.14 1.58 -27.63
C THR A 61 -0.04 0.60 -28.05
N LEU A 62 -0.01 -0.60 -27.46
CA LEU A 62 1.02 -1.60 -27.68
C LEU A 62 0.98 -2.12 -29.12
N ARG A 63 2.13 -2.10 -29.79
CA ARG A 63 2.35 -2.77 -31.08
C ARG A 63 3.24 -3.98 -30.85
N LYS A 64 2.72 -5.18 -31.10
CA LYS A 64 3.44 -6.45 -30.84
C LYS A 64 4.74 -6.54 -31.64
N GLU A 65 4.79 -5.95 -32.82
CA GLU A 65 5.97 -5.95 -33.68
C GLU A 65 7.10 -5.08 -33.13
N LYS A 66 6.81 -4.23 -32.14
CA LYS A 66 7.77 -3.35 -31.48
C LYS A 66 8.15 -3.83 -30.07
N THR A 67 7.63 -4.98 -29.62
CA THR A 67 8.02 -5.54 -28.32
C THR A 67 9.36 -6.23 -28.44
N LEU A 68 10.19 -6.06 -27.43
CA LEU A 68 11.47 -6.76 -27.29
C LEU A 68 11.30 -7.98 -26.38
N THR A 69 11.99 -9.05 -26.72
CA THR A 69 12.16 -10.24 -25.87
C THR A 69 13.04 -9.94 -24.67
N HIS A 70 13.05 -10.85 -23.68
CA HIS A 70 13.90 -10.69 -22.50
C HIS A 70 15.39 -10.65 -22.86
N GLU A 71 15.83 -11.57 -23.72
CA GLU A 71 17.21 -11.65 -24.22
C GLU A 71 17.64 -10.35 -24.92
N GLU A 72 16.77 -9.74 -25.74
CA GLU A 72 17.06 -8.46 -26.42
C GLU A 72 17.22 -7.25 -25.48
N VAL A 73 16.79 -7.35 -24.22
CA VAL A 73 16.81 -6.24 -23.25
C VAL A 73 17.86 -6.45 -22.16
N TRP A 74 18.08 -7.69 -21.73
CA TRP A 74 18.82 -8.00 -20.50
C TRP A 74 20.14 -8.75 -20.71
N ASP A 75 20.35 -9.38 -21.87
CA ASP A 75 21.62 -10.00 -22.27
C ASP A 75 22.42 -9.07 -23.22
#